data_AF-W7QM63-F1
#
_entry.id   AF-W7QM63-F1
#
_cell.length_a   1.000
_cell.length_b   1.000
_cell.length_c   1.000
_cell.angle_alpha   90.00
_cell.angle_beta   90.00
_cell.angle_gamma   90.00
#
_symmetry.space_group_name_H-M   'P 1'
#
loop_
_entity.id
_entity.type
_entity.pdbx_description
1 polymer ?
#
loop_
_entity_poly.entity_id
_entity_poly.type
_entity_poly.pdbx_seq_one_letter_code
_entity_poly.pdbx_strand_id
1 'polypeptide(L)'
;MPDRGQLGGQYGLGSKLGLQILEIEKMKRSSNKGFTLIELMIVVAIIGILAAVAVPAYNDYFDSARSTEAKQQAESLKKSVTACILREEALNAANYANCLSGNAGIPAAITANPGGNSTLACAAVVTNAAVIDVEADTDGDGTSDYNVRLTPTFQAGGQITWAIDEQGTVDACAGT
;
A
#
# COMPACT_ATOMS: atom_id res chain seq x y z
N MET A 1 -35.49 -65.54 43.37
CA MET A 1 -35.89 -64.64 44.48
C MET A 1 -35.06 -64.99 45.71
N PRO A 2 -34.66 -64.04 46.56
CA PRO A 2 -33.32 -63.43 46.53
C PRO A 2 -32.40 -63.71 47.73
N ASP A 3 -31.17 -63.23 47.55
CA ASP A 3 -30.05 -62.92 48.46
C ASP A 3 -30.41 -62.07 49.71
N ARG A 4 -29.67 -62.28 50.81
CA ARG A 4 -29.03 -61.24 51.66
C ARG A 4 -28.35 -61.79 52.92
N GLY A 5 -27.08 -61.43 53.12
CA GLY A 5 -26.41 -61.32 54.43
C GLY A 5 -24.94 -61.79 54.44
N GLN A 6 -23.96 -60.91 54.16
CA GLN A 6 -23.14 -60.15 55.15
C GLN A 6 -22.19 -61.05 55.98
N LEU A 7 -20.88 -60.84 56.19
CA LEU A 7 -19.92 -59.73 56.10
C LEU A 7 -18.49 -60.31 56.34
N GLY A 8 -17.42 -59.62 55.92
CA GLY A 8 -16.07 -59.87 56.48
C GLY A 8 -14.89 -59.49 55.60
N GLY A 9 -14.79 -58.21 55.22
CA GLY A 9 -13.70 -57.66 54.40
C GLY A 9 -12.35 -57.64 55.12
N GLN A 10 -11.33 -58.10 54.40
CA GLN A 10 -9.91 -57.96 54.72
C GLN A 10 -9.40 -56.54 54.40
N TYR A 11 -8.09 -56.35 54.55
CA TYR A 11 -7.24 -55.29 54.00
C TYR A 11 -6.90 -54.11 54.92
N GLY A 12 -6.12 -54.40 55.97
CA GLY A 12 -5.20 -53.43 56.58
C GLY A 12 -4.00 -53.13 55.67
N LEU A 13 -4.22 -52.37 54.60
CA LEU A 13 -3.18 -51.76 53.75
C LEU A 13 -3.02 -50.24 54.03
N GLY A 14 -3.42 -49.80 55.23
CA GLY A 14 -3.67 -48.40 55.56
C GLY A 14 -2.50 -47.57 56.10
N SER A 15 -1.25 -48.05 56.16
CA SER A 15 -0.16 -47.29 56.82
C SER A 15 1.01 -46.87 55.93
N LYS A 16 1.13 -47.36 54.70
CA LYS A 16 2.13 -46.88 53.72
C LYS A 16 1.58 -45.96 52.64
N LEU A 17 0.26 -45.85 52.52
CA LEU A 17 -0.39 -44.96 51.54
C LEU A 17 -0.54 -43.52 52.03
N GLY A 18 -0.48 -43.28 53.34
CA GLY A 18 -0.63 -41.94 53.92
C GLY A 18 0.59 -41.03 53.75
N LEU A 19 1.78 -41.59 53.51
CA LEU A 19 3.03 -40.82 53.47
C LEU A 19 3.44 -40.35 52.07
N GLN A 20 3.06 -41.06 51.00
CA GLN A 20 3.36 -40.65 49.62
C GLN A 20 2.34 -39.64 49.05
N ILE A 21 1.17 -39.51 49.66
CA ILE A 21 0.14 -38.56 49.21
C ILE A 21 0.45 -37.13 49.70
N LEU A 22 1.23 -36.98 50.77
CA LEU A 22 1.53 -35.69 51.41
C LEU A 22 2.55 -34.83 50.65
N GLU A 23 3.29 -35.39 49.68
CA GLU A 23 4.31 -34.64 48.94
C GLU A 23 3.80 -34.00 47.63
N ILE A 24 2.54 -34.26 47.24
CA ILE A 24 1.90 -33.65 46.06
C ILE A 24 1.14 -32.35 46.40
N GLU A 25 0.90 -32.04 47.70
CA GLU A 25 0.22 -30.79 48.10
C GLU A 25 1.06 -29.51 47.88
N LYS A 26 2.35 -29.62 47.53
CA LYS A 26 3.15 -28.47 47.07
C LYS A 26 3.22 -28.39 45.55
N MET A 27 2.10 -28.60 44.85
CA MET A 27 1.90 -27.89 43.59
C MET A 27 1.83 -26.40 43.89
N LYS A 28 3.02 -25.77 43.88
CA LYS A 28 3.26 -24.33 43.84
C LYS A 28 2.25 -23.73 42.87
N ARG A 29 1.14 -23.18 43.38
CA ARG A 29 0.22 -22.34 42.61
C ARG A 29 1.09 -21.24 42.03
N SER A 30 1.51 -21.39 40.78
CA SER A 30 2.02 -20.29 39.99
C SER A 30 0.89 -19.26 40.01
N SER A 31 1.12 -18.19 40.76
CA SER A 31 0.28 -17.01 40.73
C SER A 31 0.42 -16.43 39.32
N ASN A 32 -0.38 -16.95 38.39
CA ASN A 32 -0.60 -16.35 37.10
C ASN A 32 -1.34 -15.04 37.39
N LYS A 33 -0.58 -13.97 37.61
CA LYS A 33 -1.08 -12.61 37.66
C LYS A 33 -1.63 -12.31 36.27
N GLY A 34 -2.92 -12.58 36.06
CA GLY A 34 -3.61 -12.17 34.85
C GLY A 34 -3.64 -10.65 34.75
N PHE A 35 -3.60 -10.13 33.53
CA PHE A 35 -3.89 -8.72 33.26
C PHE A 35 -5.28 -8.39 33.81
N THR A 36 -5.38 -7.29 34.54
CA THR A 36 -6.66 -6.81 35.01
C THR A 36 -7.44 -6.23 33.83
N LEU A 37 -8.78 -6.36 33.85
CA LEU A 37 -9.63 -5.78 32.80
C LEU A 37 -9.46 -4.25 32.74
N ILE A 38 -9.18 -3.62 33.89
CA ILE A 38 -8.90 -2.19 33.97
C ILE A 38 -7.57 -1.80 33.31
N GLU A 39 -6.51 -2.60 33.44
CA GLU A 39 -5.25 -2.37 32.72
C GLU A 39 -5.47 -2.42 31.22
N LEU A 40 -6.25 -3.38 30.74
CA LEU A 40 -6.54 -3.50 29.31
C LEU A 40 -7.39 -2.32 28.81
N MET A 41 -8.37 -1.86 29.58
CA MET A 41 -9.18 -0.68 29.24
C MET A 41 -8.35 0.60 29.11
N ILE A 42 -7.39 0.82 30.01
CA ILE A 42 -6.51 2.00 29.94
C ILE A 42 -5.60 1.91 28.71
N VAL A 43 -5.06 0.73 28.41
CA VAL A 43 -4.21 0.53 27.22
C VAL A 43 -4.98 0.84 25.94
N VAL A 44 -6.22 0.33 25.80
CA VAL A 44 -7.05 0.61 24.62
C VAL A 44 -7.43 2.09 24.55
N ALA A 45 -7.68 2.75 25.68
CA ALA A 45 -7.96 4.19 25.71
C ALA A 45 -6.77 5.03 25.22
N ILE A 46 -5.54 4.70 25.66
CA ILE A 46 -4.32 5.40 25.22
C ILE A 46 -4.07 5.12 23.72
N ILE A 47 -4.20 3.87 23.27
CA ILE A 47 -4.06 3.52 21.84
C ILE A 47 -5.10 4.26 21.00
N GLY A 48 -6.34 4.42 21.48
CA GLY A 48 -7.38 5.18 20.79
C GLY A 48 -7.03 6.65 20.57
N ILE A 49 -6.46 7.31 21.58
CA ILE A 49 -5.99 8.71 21.47
C ILE A 49 -4.83 8.81 20.46
N LEU A 50 -3.85 7.90 20.55
CA LEU A 50 -2.71 7.89 19.64
C LEU A 50 -3.14 7.62 18.20
N ALA A 51 -4.05 6.68 17.97
CA ALA A 51 -4.57 6.34 16.65
C ALA A 51 -5.33 7.52 16.01
N ALA A 52 -6.12 8.27 16.79
CA ALA A 52 -6.87 9.41 16.27
C ALA A 52 -5.97 10.51 15.67
N VAL A 53 -4.76 10.70 16.21
CA VAL A 53 -3.78 11.67 15.69
C VAL A 53 -2.88 11.04 14.62
N ALA A 54 -2.50 9.78 14.79
CA ALA A 54 -1.55 9.11 13.91
C ALA A 54 -2.15 8.76 12.54
N VAL A 55 -3.41 8.33 12.48
CA VAL A 55 -4.06 7.91 11.23
C VAL A 55 -4.11 9.03 10.17
N PRO A 56 -4.63 10.25 10.45
CA PRO A 56 -4.69 11.28 9.42
C PRO A 56 -3.29 11.69 8.94
N ALA A 57 -2.34 11.86 9.85
CA ALA A 57 -0.96 12.23 9.50
C ALA A 57 -0.23 11.14 8.67
N TYR A 58 -0.59 9.87 8.85
CA TYR A 58 0.00 8.77 8.09
C TYR A 58 -0.57 8.67 6.67
N ASN A 59 -1.84 9.04 6.47
CA ASN A 59 -2.45 9.11 5.14
C ASN A 59 -1.80 10.21 4.29
N ASP A 60 -1.68 11.44 4.81
CA ASP A 60 -1.01 12.55 4.11
C ASP A 60 0.41 12.19 3.62
N TYR A 61 1.13 11.40 4.43
CA TYR A 61 2.47 10.91 4.08
C TYR A 61 2.44 9.95 2.88
N PHE A 62 1.47 9.04 2.82
CA PHE A 62 1.30 8.16 1.67
C PHE A 62 0.90 8.94 0.42
N ASP A 63 -0.02 9.90 0.54
CA ASP A 63 -0.48 10.69 -0.60
C ASP A 63 0.69 11.49 -1.21
N SER A 64 1.54 12.05 -0.35
CA SER A 64 2.77 12.73 -0.75
C SER A 64 3.80 11.79 -1.39
N ALA A 65 3.93 10.56 -0.88
CA ALA A 65 4.82 9.56 -1.45
C ALA A 65 4.35 9.11 -2.85
N ARG A 66 3.04 8.90 -3.01
CA ARG A 66 2.41 8.47 -4.28
C ARG A 66 2.45 9.56 -5.35
N SER A 67 2.18 10.82 -4.98
CA SER A 67 2.36 11.95 -5.90
C SER A 67 3.83 12.12 -6.32
N THR A 68 4.78 11.86 -5.42
CA THR A 68 6.22 11.85 -5.76
C THR A 68 6.56 10.72 -6.74
N GLU A 69 5.98 9.53 -6.58
CA GLU A 69 6.12 8.42 -7.53
C GLU A 69 5.61 8.80 -8.92
N ALA A 70 4.44 9.44 -9.01
CA ALA A 70 3.88 9.92 -10.27
C ALA A 70 4.84 10.89 -11.00
N LYS A 71 5.43 11.84 -10.26
CA LYS A 71 6.45 12.76 -10.80
C LYS A 71 7.68 12.01 -11.33
N GLN A 72 8.18 11.02 -10.59
CA GLN A 72 9.33 10.21 -11.01
C GLN A 72 9.03 9.42 -12.29
N GLN A 73 7.82 8.89 -12.44
CA GLN A 73 7.41 8.22 -13.68
C GLN A 73 7.35 9.19 -14.86
N ALA A 74 6.81 10.40 -14.66
CA ALA A 74 6.77 11.42 -15.70
C ALA A 74 8.19 11.82 -16.15
N GLU A 75 9.12 12.00 -15.21
CA GLU A 75 10.52 12.28 -15.51
C GLU A 75 11.24 11.14 -16.23
N SER A 76 10.88 9.89 -15.93
CA SER A 76 11.42 8.72 -16.63
C SER A 76 11.01 8.72 -18.10
N LEU A 77 9.72 8.95 -18.39
CA LEU A 77 9.19 9.05 -19.76
C LEU A 77 9.76 10.25 -20.52
N LYS A 78 10.03 11.37 -19.83
CA LYS A 78 10.59 12.58 -20.44
C LYS A 78 11.85 12.31 -21.26
N LYS A 79 12.72 11.38 -20.83
CA LYS A 79 13.96 11.06 -21.56
C LYS A 79 13.71 10.35 -22.88
N SER A 80 12.86 9.32 -22.89
CA SER A 80 12.54 8.57 -24.11
C SER A 80 11.74 9.43 -25.08
N VAL A 81 10.82 10.24 -24.57
CA VAL A 81 10.02 11.16 -25.37
C VAL A 81 10.90 12.26 -25.99
N THR A 82 11.82 12.84 -25.22
CA THR A 82 12.81 13.81 -25.73
C THR A 82 13.65 13.21 -26.87
N ALA A 83 14.09 11.96 -26.73
CA ALA A 83 14.84 11.28 -27.78
C ALA A 83 14.00 11.04 -29.05
N CYS A 84 12.73 10.65 -28.89
CA CYS A 84 11.81 10.49 -30.01
C CYS A 84 11.58 11.81 -30.74
N ILE A 85 11.31 12.86 -29.98
CA ILE A 85 11.10 14.21 -30.48
C ILE A 85 12.28 14.66 -31.36
N LEU A 86 13.52 14.53 -30.87
CA LEU A 86 14.72 14.95 -31.61
C LEU A 86 14.91 14.16 -32.91
N ARG A 87 14.53 12.88 -32.90
CA ARG A 87 14.54 12.04 -34.10
C ARG A 87 13.49 12.51 -35.11
N GLU A 88 12.27 12.74 -34.67
CA GLU A 88 11.16 13.18 -35.53
C GLU A 88 11.40 14.59 -36.10
N GLU A 89 12.03 15.47 -35.33
CA GLU A 89 12.49 16.79 -35.80
C GLU A 89 13.49 16.65 -36.95
N ALA A 90 14.46 15.73 -36.85
CA ALA A 90 15.40 15.44 -37.94
C ALA A 90 14.71 14.91 -39.22
N LEU A 91 13.52 14.34 -39.08
CA LEU A 91 12.70 13.84 -40.19
C LEU A 91 11.71 14.89 -40.72
N ASN A 92 11.70 16.12 -40.16
CA ASN A 92 10.71 17.16 -40.43
C ASN A 92 9.27 16.67 -40.24
N ALA A 93 9.05 15.75 -39.30
CA ALA A 93 7.73 15.25 -38.99
C ALA A 93 6.92 16.31 -38.24
N ALA A 94 5.73 16.62 -38.73
CA ALA A 94 4.82 17.53 -38.04
C ALA A 94 4.21 16.84 -36.81
N ASN A 95 4.07 17.60 -35.72
CA ASN A 95 3.31 17.21 -34.53
C ASN A 95 3.81 15.94 -33.81
N TYR A 96 5.03 15.46 -34.07
CA TYR A 96 5.63 14.34 -33.31
C TYR A 96 4.70 13.13 -33.13
N ALA A 97 3.86 12.83 -34.15
CA ALA A 97 2.79 11.85 -34.05
C ALA A 97 3.26 10.42 -33.77
N ASN A 98 4.55 10.13 -34.01
CA ASN A 98 5.17 8.86 -33.69
C ASN A 98 5.68 8.77 -32.24
N CYS A 99 5.71 9.88 -31.50
CA CYS A 99 6.12 9.90 -30.10
C CYS A 99 4.94 9.59 -29.19
N LEU A 100 4.45 8.37 -29.30
CA LEU A 100 3.35 7.81 -28.51
C LEU A 100 3.85 6.64 -27.66
N SER A 101 3.12 6.34 -26.59
CA SER A 101 3.38 5.17 -25.76
C SER A 101 3.44 3.88 -26.60
N GLY A 102 4.49 3.09 -26.38
CA GLY A 102 4.73 1.83 -27.10
C GLY A 102 5.35 2.01 -28.49
N ASN A 103 5.63 3.24 -28.93
CA ASN A 103 6.28 3.51 -30.20
C ASN A 103 7.63 4.23 -30.01
N ALA A 104 8.48 4.20 -31.05
CA ALA A 104 9.74 4.94 -31.10
C ALA A 104 10.68 4.75 -29.88
N GLY A 105 10.61 3.59 -29.21
CA GLY A 105 11.40 3.27 -28.02
C GLY A 105 10.83 3.80 -26.70
N ILE A 106 9.64 4.40 -26.73
CA ILE A 106 8.88 4.82 -25.56
C ILE A 106 8.15 3.58 -25.00
N PRO A 107 8.21 3.31 -23.68
CA PRO A 107 7.45 2.23 -23.06
C PRO A 107 5.96 2.30 -23.40
N ALA A 108 5.31 1.13 -23.44
CA ALA A 108 3.85 1.06 -23.57
C ALA A 108 3.18 1.81 -22.40
N ALA A 109 1.97 2.32 -22.65
CA ALA A 109 1.21 3.04 -21.63
C ALA A 109 0.95 2.09 -20.47
N ILE A 110 1.13 2.60 -19.26
CA ILE A 110 0.67 1.92 -18.06
C ILE A 110 -0.77 2.36 -17.87
N THR A 111 -1.69 1.40 -17.87
CA THR A 111 -3.08 1.59 -17.46
C THR A 111 -3.34 0.59 -16.35
N ALA A 112 -3.30 1.05 -15.10
CA ALA A 112 -3.83 0.27 -14.00
C ALA A 112 -5.28 0.67 -13.81
N ASN A 113 -6.14 -0.27 -13.45
CA ASN A 113 -7.45 0.12 -12.95
C ASN A 113 -7.21 0.84 -11.61
N PRO A 114 -7.59 2.12 -11.46
CA PRO A 114 -7.55 2.75 -10.15
C PRO A 114 -8.49 1.93 -9.25
N GLY A 115 -7.96 1.45 -8.13
CA GLY A 115 -8.61 0.45 -7.28
C GLY A 115 -7.80 -0.85 -7.21
N GLY A 116 -6.73 -0.80 -6.42
CA GLY A 116 -5.82 -1.91 -6.11
C GLY A 116 -4.59 -1.41 -5.35
N ASN A 117 -3.62 -2.28 -5.06
CA ASN A 117 -2.29 -1.88 -4.55
C ASN A 117 -1.43 -1.14 -5.62
N SER A 118 -2.06 -0.50 -6.59
CA SER A 118 -1.36 0.30 -7.60
C SER A 118 -1.70 1.76 -7.35
N THR A 119 -0.66 2.49 -6.97
CA THR A 119 -0.64 3.93 -6.69
C THR A 119 -0.68 4.77 -7.96
N LEU A 120 -0.30 4.17 -9.10
CA LEU A 120 -0.38 4.75 -10.43
C LEU A 120 -1.67 4.27 -11.10
N ALA A 121 -2.54 5.20 -11.50
CA ALA A 121 -3.71 4.92 -12.33
C ALA A 121 -3.29 4.85 -13.81
N CYS A 122 -2.44 5.77 -14.25
CA CYS A 122 -1.97 5.79 -15.63
C CYS A 122 -0.58 6.44 -15.77
N ALA A 123 0.18 6.00 -16.78
CA ALA A 123 1.33 6.73 -17.30
C ALA A 123 1.42 6.53 -18.82
N ALA A 124 1.20 7.59 -19.58
CA ALA A 124 1.12 7.53 -21.03
C ALA A 124 1.69 8.78 -21.70
N VAL A 125 2.02 8.64 -22.98
CA VAL A 125 2.27 9.77 -23.88
C VAL A 125 1.02 9.94 -24.73
N VAL A 126 0.28 11.01 -24.46
CA VAL A 126 -1.04 11.27 -24.98
C VAL A 126 -0.94 12.31 -26.09
N THR A 127 -1.72 12.11 -27.16
CA THR A 127 -1.85 13.02 -28.32
C THR A 127 -0.64 13.13 -29.27
N ASN A 128 -0.89 13.64 -30.48
CA ASN A 128 0.11 14.00 -31.50
C ASN A 128 0.87 15.28 -31.11
N ALA A 129 1.48 15.31 -29.94
CA ALA A 129 2.33 16.42 -29.49
C ALA A 129 3.38 15.97 -28.46
N ALA A 130 3.56 14.66 -28.27
CA ALA A 130 4.51 14.09 -27.33
C ALA A 130 4.29 14.58 -25.88
N VAL A 131 3.03 14.84 -25.51
CA VAL A 131 2.62 15.23 -24.16
C VAL A 131 2.63 14.00 -23.27
N ILE A 132 3.23 14.11 -22.10
CA ILE A 132 3.26 13.02 -21.11
C ILE A 132 2.20 13.32 -20.06
N ASP A 133 1.39 12.31 -19.76
CA ASP A 133 0.43 12.35 -18.67
C ASP A 133 0.65 11.18 -17.74
N VAL A 134 0.76 11.50 -16.45
CA VAL A 134 0.83 10.51 -15.37
C VAL A 134 -0.23 10.84 -14.34
N GLU A 135 -0.92 9.82 -13.89
CA GLU A 135 -2.07 9.90 -13.02
C GLU A 135 -1.92 8.90 -11.88
N ALA A 136 -2.23 9.34 -10.66
CA ALA A 136 -2.04 8.56 -9.44
C ALA A 136 -3.30 8.59 -8.56
N ASP A 137 -3.57 7.44 -7.97
CA ASP A 137 -4.55 7.21 -6.91
C ASP A 137 -3.82 7.37 -5.58
N THR A 138 -4.07 8.48 -4.87
CA THR A 138 -3.33 8.81 -3.65
C THR A 138 -3.95 8.19 -2.40
N ASP A 139 -5.27 8.07 -2.33
CA ASP A 139 -5.96 7.59 -1.13
C ASP A 139 -6.36 6.09 -1.18
N GLY A 140 -6.23 5.45 -2.33
CA GLY A 140 -6.58 4.05 -2.58
C GLY A 140 -8.08 3.80 -2.78
N ASP A 141 -8.89 4.83 -3.03
CA ASP A 141 -10.32 4.73 -3.27
C ASP A 141 -10.68 4.28 -4.69
N GLY A 142 -9.67 4.17 -5.56
CA GLY A 142 -9.82 3.80 -6.95
C GLY A 142 -10.27 4.94 -7.85
N THR A 143 -10.04 6.17 -7.42
CA THR A 143 -10.13 7.38 -8.23
C THR A 143 -8.76 8.05 -8.31
N SER A 144 -8.61 8.92 -9.30
CA SER A 144 -7.35 9.60 -9.55
C SER A 144 -7.33 10.95 -8.86
N ASP A 145 -6.55 11.08 -7.80
CA ASP A 145 -6.47 12.33 -7.03
C ASP A 145 -5.48 13.33 -7.62
N TYR A 146 -4.45 12.81 -8.29
CA TYR A 146 -3.25 13.57 -8.64
C TYR A 146 -2.80 13.29 -10.06
N ASN A 147 -2.51 14.36 -10.82
CA ASN A 147 -1.90 14.24 -12.13
C ASN A 147 -0.65 15.10 -12.32
N VAL A 148 0.17 14.67 -13.28
CA VAL A 148 1.33 15.40 -13.76
C VAL A 148 1.29 15.37 -15.28
N ARG A 149 1.12 16.55 -15.88
CA ARG A 149 1.21 16.73 -17.33
C ARG A 149 2.52 17.44 -17.69
N LEU A 150 3.32 16.80 -18.53
CA LEU A 150 4.52 17.41 -19.11
C LEU A 150 4.25 17.74 -20.58
N THR A 151 4.21 19.03 -20.90
CA THR A 151 4.00 19.52 -22.27
C THR A 151 5.32 20.04 -22.84
N PRO A 152 5.87 19.42 -23.90
CA PRO A 152 7.07 19.94 -24.54
C PRO A 152 6.73 21.17 -25.38
N THR A 153 7.59 22.19 -25.31
CA THR A 153 7.57 23.38 -26.16
C THR A 153 8.92 23.51 -26.85
N PHE A 154 8.87 23.68 -28.16
CA PHE A 154 10.06 23.78 -29.00
C PHE A 154 10.47 25.23 -29.15
N GLN A 155 11.73 25.52 -28.83
CA GLN A 155 12.31 26.83 -29.05
C GLN A 155 13.25 26.79 -30.27
N ALA A 156 13.37 27.93 -30.95
CA ALA A 156 14.30 28.09 -32.05
C ALA A 156 15.72 27.74 -31.58
N GLY A 157 16.40 26.84 -32.29
CA GLY A 157 17.73 26.34 -31.91
C GLY A 157 17.76 24.91 -31.35
N GLY A 158 16.66 24.15 -31.45
CA GLY A 158 16.61 22.72 -31.07
C GLY A 158 16.51 22.48 -29.55
N GLN A 159 16.13 23.51 -28.79
CA GLN A 159 15.92 23.39 -27.34
C GLN A 159 14.47 22.99 -27.05
N ILE A 160 14.29 22.01 -26.17
CA ILE A 160 12.98 21.55 -25.70
C ILE A 160 12.78 22.04 -24.26
N THR A 161 11.79 22.90 -24.07
CA THR A 161 11.32 23.35 -22.76
C THR A 161 10.12 22.50 -22.37
N TRP A 162 9.99 22.15 -21.08
CA TRP A 162 8.86 21.36 -20.61
C TRP A 162 8.05 22.19 -19.63
N ALA A 163 6.79 22.46 -19.98
CA ALA A 163 5.82 22.98 -19.03
C ALA A 163 5.31 21.83 -18.17
N ILE A 164 5.29 22.03 -16.85
CA ILE A 164 4.78 21.07 -15.89
C ILE A 164 3.45 21.65 -15.38
N ASP A 165 2.39 20.87 -15.50
CA ASP A 165 1.09 21.17 -14.92
C ASP A 165 0.77 20.06 -13.90
N GLU A 166 0.59 20.46 -12.65
CA GLU A 166 0.25 19.57 -11.54
C GLU A 166 -1.15 19.97 -11.08
N GLN A 167 -2.16 19.20 -11.47
CA GLN A 167 -3.56 19.47 -11.12
C GLN A 167 -4.10 18.36 -10.23
N GLY A 168 -5.03 18.73 -9.34
CA GLY A 168 -5.91 17.76 -8.71
C GLY A 168 -7.03 17.40 -9.70
N THR A 169 -7.29 16.10 -9.86
CA THR A 169 -8.40 15.53 -10.66
C THR A 169 -8.65 16.20 -12.03
N VAL A 170 -7.72 16.03 -12.97
CA VAL A 170 -8.11 15.97 -14.39
C VAL A 170 -7.79 14.59 -14.93
N ASP A 171 -8.75 13.96 -15.61
CA ASP A 171 -8.63 12.67 -16.34
C ASP A 171 -7.57 12.82 -17.44
N ALA A 172 -6.29 12.87 -17.06
CA ALA A 172 -5.19 13.27 -17.93
C ALA A 172 -4.88 12.20 -18.98
N CYS A 173 -5.29 10.95 -18.73
CA CYS A 173 -5.17 9.84 -19.68
C CYS A 173 -6.42 9.56 -20.53
N ALA A 174 -7.44 10.42 -20.51
CA ALA A 174 -8.63 10.28 -21.35
C ALA A 174 -8.32 10.54 -22.84
N GLY A 175 -7.67 9.59 -23.50
CA GLY A 175 -7.30 9.70 -24.92
C GLY A 175 -6.31 8.67 -25.45
N THR A 176 -5.88 7.69 -24.64
CA THR A 176 -5.17 6.49 -25.12
C THR A 176 -6.13 5.47 -25.72
#